data_AF-A0A3G6UUL4-F1
#
_entry.id   AF-A0A3G6UUL4-F1
#
_cell.length_a   1.000
_cell.length_b   1.000
_cell.length_c   1.000
_cell.angle_alpha   90.00
_cell.angle_beta   90.00
_cell.angle_gamma   90.00
#
_symmetry.space_group_name_H-M   'P 1'
#
loop_
_entity.id
_entity.type
_entity.pdbx_description
1 polymer ?
#
loop_
_entity_poly.entity_id
_entity_poly.type
_entity_poly.pdbx_seq_one_letter_code
_entity_poly.pdbx_strand_id
1 'polypeptide(L)' 'MPGISARDIRITIDENNFVPQQLHPYQLQALKHDYRALIEENGHDPVKLEAAQKAFKRVLNSIGYRIEVHYDPPA' A
#
# COMPACT_ATOMS: atom_id res chain seq x y z
N MET A 1 -19.32 9.13 8.34
CA MET A 1 -18.67 9.41 7.04
C MET A 1 -18.26 8.09 6.45
N PRO A 2 -18.56 7.78 5.17
CA PRO A 2 -18.23 6.49 4.59
C PRO A 2 -16.71 6.36 4.58
N GLY A 3 -16.19 5.49 5.43
CA GLY A 3 -14.76 5.26 5.58
C GLY A 3 -14.23 4.58 4.33
N ILE A 4 -13.19 5.16 3.72
CA ILE A 4 -12.47 4.54 2.61
C ILE A 4 -11.83 3.25 3.16
N SER A 5 -12.47 2.11 2.92
CA SER A 5 -11.91 0.80 3.27
C SER A 5 -11.18 0.21 2.06
N ALA A 6 -9.88 -0.04 2.21
CA ALA A 6 -9.12 -0.84 1.28
C ALA A 6 -9.58 -2.30 1.39
N ARG A 7 -10.29 -2.79 0.36
CA ARG A 7 -10.87 -4.14 0.36
C ARG A 7 -9.86 -5.20 -0.04
N ASP A 8 -8.98 -4.86 -0.99
CA ASP A 8 -7.90 -5.73 -1.43
C ASP A 8 -6.60 -4.94 -1.58
N ILE A 9 -5.54 -5.39 -0.92
CA ILE A 9 -4.19 -4.83 -1.03
C ILE A 9 -3.29 -5.93 -1.60
N ARG A 10 -2.82 -5.72 -2.83
CA ARG A 10 -1.86 -6.60 -3.49
C ARG A 10 -0.51 -5.93 -3.51
N ILE A 11 0.50 -6.64 -3.02
CA ILE A 11 1.90 -6.25 -3.15
C ILE A 11 2.53 -7.29 -4.06
N THR A 12 3.02 -6.85 -5.22
CA THR A 12 3.62 -7.69 -6.26
C THR A 12 5.05 -7.27 -6.50
N ILE A 13 5.88 -8.19 -7.00
CA ILE A 13 7.23 -7.87 -7.45
C ILE A 13 7.12 -7.17 -8.80
N ASP A 14 7.83 -6.06 -8.98
CA ASP A 14 7.97 -5.47 -10.29
C ASP A 14 8.98 -6.29 -11.10
N GLU A 15 8.49 -7.12 -12.03
CA GLU A 15 9.32 -8.00 -12.85
C GLU A 15 10.33 -7.24 -13.73
N ASN A 16 10.13 -5.92 -13.89
CA ASN A 16 11.04 -5.03 -14.61
C ASN A 16 12.15 -4.43 -13.74
N ASN A 17 12.09 -4.60 -12.42
CA ASN A 17 13.11 -4.12 -11.49
C ASN A 17 13.86 -5.29 -10.85
N PHE A 18 15.18 -5.17 -10.76
CA PHE A 18 16.00 -6.14 -10.04
C PHE A 18 15.67 -6.05 -8.55
N VAL A 19 15.05 -7.11 -8.00
CA VAL A 19 14.76 -7.22 -6.56
C VAL A 19 15.94 -7.93 -5.90
N PRO A 20 16.83 -7.22 -5.18
CA PRO A 20 18.03 -7.83 -4.61
C PRO A 20 17.69 -8.84 -3.51
N GLN A 21 16.54 -8.70 -2.85
CA GLN A 21 16.09 -9.60 -1.81
C GLN A 21 14.57 -9.70 -1.82
N GLN A 22 14.06 -10.91 -2.09
CA GLN A 22 12.63 -11.17 -2.01
C GLN A 22 12.19 -11.11 -0.54
N LEU A 23 11.24 -10.24 -0.25
CA LEU A 23 10.56 -10.18 1.04
C LEU A 23 9.88 -11.51 1.35
N HIS A 24 10.07 -11.98 2.57
CA HIS A 24 9.37 -13.15 3.06
C HIS A 24 7.85 -12.89 3.14
N PRO A 25 7.01 -13.94 3.07
CA PRO A 25 5.55 -13.80 3.12
C PRO A 25 5.04 -13.01 4.33
N TYR A 26 5.69 -13.15 5.50
CA TYR A 26 5.32 -12.41 6.71
C TYR A 26 5.63 -10.91 6.61
N GLN A 27 6.69 -10.53 5.89
CA GLN A 27 7.05 -9.12 5.67
C GLN A 27 6.06 -8.47 4.69
N LEU A 28 5.64 -9.20 3.66
CA LEU A 28 4.58 -8.76 2.75
C LEU A 28 3.26 -8.58 3.50
N GLN A 29 2.93 -9.48 4.43
CA GLN A 29 1.73 -9.35 5.25
C GLN A 29 1.81 -8.14 6.20
N ALA A 30 2.96 -7.89 6.82
CA ALA A 30 3.20 -6.71 7.64
C ALA A 30 3.03 -5.42 6.83
N LEU A 31 3.61 -5.33 5.63
CA LEU A 31 3.45 -4.17 4.75
C LEU A 31 2.00 -3.92 4.34
N LYS A 32 1.22 -4.98 4.07
CA LYS A 32 -0.22 -4.84 3.80
C LYS A 32 -0.96 -4.30 5.01
N HIS A 33 -0.61 -4.76 6.20
CA HIS A 33 -1.21 -4.29 7.45
C HIS A 33 -0.85 -2.83 7.74
N ASP A 34 0.42 -2.45 7.62
CA ASP A 34 0.89 -1.06 7.79
C ASP A 34 0.21 -0.12 6.80
N TYR A 35 0.11 -0.54 5.53
CA TYR A 35 -0.57 0.26 4.52
C TYR A 35 -2.07 0.44 4.82
N ARG A 36 -2.73 -0.59 5.35
CA ARG A 36 -4.12 -0.51 5.77
C ARG A 36 -4.29 0.47 6.95
N ALA A 37 -3.44 0.35 7.97
CA ALA A 37 -3.44 1.24 9.12
C ALA A 37 -3.20 2.70 8.70
N LEU A 38 -2.30 2.95 7.75
CA LEU A 38 -2.04 4.26 7.17
C LEU A 38 -3.29 4.85 6.50
N ILE A 39 -4.06 4.03 5.76
CA ILE A 39 -5.33 4.47 5.16
C ILE A 39 -6.37 4.79 6.22
N GLU A 40 -6.53 3.93 7.23
CA GLU A 40 -7.51 4.15 8.31
C GLU A 40 -7.16 5.39 9.13
N GLU A 41 -5.88 5.59 9.46
CA GLU A 41 -5.39 6.74 10.21
C GLU A 41 -5.54 8.05 9.42
N ASN A 42 -5.19 8.06 8.13
CA ASN A 42 -5.20 9.27 7.31
C ASN A 42 -6.48 9.46 6.49
N GLY A 43 -7.45 8.54 6.57
CA GLY A 43 -8.67 8.53 5.77
C GLY A 43 -9.58 9.74 5.98
N HIS A 44 -9.34 10.53 7.04
CA HIS A 44 -10.04 11.78 7.33
C HIS A 44 -9.48 12.99 6.59
N ASP A 45 -8.25 12.92 6.07
CA ASP A 45 -7.54 14.01 5.41
C ASP A 45 -6.99 13.53 4.05
N PRO A 46 -7.70 13.81 2.94
CA PRO A 46 -7.35 13.25 1.63
C PRO A 46 -5.98 13.70 1.14
N VAL A 47 -5.51 14.89 1.55
CA VAL A 47 -4.19 15.41 1.15
C VAL A 47 -3.09 14.63 1.87
N LYS A 48 -3.24 14.39 3.18
CA LYS A 48 -2.29 13.56 3.94
C LYS A 48 -2.31 12.11 3.49
N LEU A 49 -3.50 11.56 3.22
CA LEU A 49 -3.65 10.21 2.70
C LEU A 49 -2.89 10.03 1.39
N GLU A 50 -3.07 10.93 0.42
CA GLU A 50 -2.36 10.86 -0.87
C GLU A 50 -0.84 10.95 -0.68
N ALA A 51 -0.38 11.87 0.16
CA ALA A 51 1.05 12.04 0.46
C ALA A 51 1.66 10.76 1.09
N ALA A 52 0.96 10.17 2.06
CA ALA A 52 1.38 8.95 2.75
C ALA A 52 1.37 7.73 1.81
N GLN A 53 0.34 7.57 0.97
CA GLN A 53 0.28 6.52 -0.05
C GLN A 53 1.42 6.65 -1.08
N LYS A 54 1.72 7.88 -1.52
CA LYS A 54 2.81 8.17 -2.46
C LYS A 54 4.18 7.87 -1.85
N ALA A 55 4.39 8.21 -0.58
CA ALA A 55 5.61 7.87 0.15
C ALA A 55 5.78 6.35 0.26
N PHE A 56 4.73 5.63 0.66
CA PHE A 56 4.75 4.16 0.77
C PHE A 56 5.06 3.48 -0.56
N LYS A 57 4.39 3.91 -1.65
CA LYS A 57 4.63 3.43 -3.01
C LYS A 57 6.08 3.67 -3.45
N ARG A 58 6.67 4.81 -3.07
CA ARG A 58 8.07 5.13 -3.39
C ARG A 58 9.04 4.17 -2.70
N VAL A 59 8.81 3.87 -1.42
CA VAL A 59 9.62 2.92 -0.65
C VAL A 59 9.53 1.53 -1.27
N LEU A 60 8.31 1.05 -1.56
CA LEU A 60 8.11 -0.25 -2.22
C LEU A 60 8.82 -0.32 -3.58
N ASN A 61 8.65 0.71 -4.42
CA ASN A 61 9.34 0.75 -5.72
C ASN A 61 10.86 0.71 -5.56
N SER A 62 11.42 1.35 -4.52
CA SER A 62 12.86 1.33 -4.25
C SER A 62 13.40 -0.05 -3.87
N ILE A 63 12.54 -0.94 -3.36
CA ILE A 63 12.88 -2.34 -3.06
C ILE A 63 12.38 -3.29 -4.16
N GLY A 64 11.89 -2.77 -5.29
CA GLY A 64 11.44 -3.56 -6.43
C GLY A 64 10.05 -4.18 -6.29
N TYR A 65 9.21 -3.63 -5.41
CA TYR A 65 7.83 -4.04 -5.21
C TYR A 65 6.85 -2.95 -5.66
N ARG A 66 5.67 -3.38 -6.11
CA ARG A 66 4.53 -2.52 -6.43
C ARG A 66 3.35 -2.86 -5.53
N ILE A 67 2.54 -1.84 -5.24
CA ILE A 67 1.29 -2.00 -4.49
C ILE A 67 0.12 -1.57 -5.36
N GLU A 68 -0.90 -2.43 -5.38
CA GLU A 68 -2.19 -2.21 -6.02
C GLU A 68 -3.26 -2.31 -4.95
N VAL A 69 -4.14 -1.31 -4.91
CA VAL A 69 -5.13 -1.16 -3.84
C VAL A 69 -6.47 -1.00 -4.51
N HIS A 70 -7.37 -1.92 -4.19
CA HIS A 70 -8.74 -1.87 -4.65
C HIS A 70 -9.59 -1.33 -3.51
N TYR A 71 -10.05 -0.09 -3.69
CA TYR A 71 -10.99 0.57 -2.79
C TYR A 71 -12.40 0.12 -3.15
N ASP A 72 -13.27 -0.03 -2.13
CA ASP A 72 -14.69 -0.21 -2.41
C ASP A 72 -15.24 1.08 -3.06
N PRO A 73 -16.14 0.98 -4.05
CA PRO A 73 -16.82 2.16 -4.55
C PRO A 73 -17.55 2.85 -3.39
N PRO A 74 -17.56 4.19 -3.33
CA PRO A 74 -18.34 4.90 -2.33
C PRO A 74 -19.82 4.54 -2.53
N ALA A 75 -20.43 3.91 -1.53
CA ALA A 75 -21.87 3.64 -1.47
C ALA A 75 -22.69 4.92 -1.40
#